data_AF-A0A831TMU0-F1
#
_entry.id   AF-A0A831TMU0-F1
#
_cell.length_a   1.000
_cell.length_b   1.000
_cell.length_c   1.000
_cell.angle_alpha   90.00
_cell.angle_beta   90.00
_cell.angle_gamma   90.00
#
_symmetry.space_group_name_H-M   'P 1'
#
loop_
_entity.id
_entity.type
_entity.pdbx_description
1 polymer ?
#
loop_
_entity_poly.entity_id
_entity_poly.type
_entity_poly.pdbx_seq_one_letter_code
_entity_poly.pdbx_strand_id
1 'polypeptide(L)'
;MRESPLAAELESPSRWPVIGHEAAVAALELDNLWLEVDGPEVPIADGSFRPFYELLRAAGRVAQGVPARVARPRSPIAVDGVGGSSYVLAPADSLRVSATIEFDHPLIRRQYASFRVTPEEFGAEIAPARTFGFLAEAEELRARGLALGVSFDNAIVLDADGLAAGALRFPDEFVRHKIGDVVGDLALAGCRLQAHVVAERPSHAGNLALAREIAAQAAPAPRPIVDIQKIMQYLPHRYPMLLVDRIVEFEAGKRIVGIKNVTINEPFFQGHYPGHPIMPGVLIIEAMAQVGGLLLMDAV
;
A
#
# COMPACT_ATOMS: atom_id res chain seq x y z
N MET A 1 21.21 -20.31 1.68
CA MET A 1 19.88 -20.83 1.31
C MET A 1 19.17 -19.66 0.66
N ARG A 2 19.12 -19.62 -0.68
CA ARG A 2 18.45 -18.52 -1.41
C ARG A 2 16.95 -18.81 -1.33
N GLU A 3 16.15 -17.87 -0.83
CA GLU A 3 14.69 -17.99 -0.86
C GLU A 3 14.25 -18.06 -2.34
N SER A 4 13.36 -19.00 -2.67
CA SER A 4 12.76 -19.09 -4.00
C SER A 4 11.91 -17.84 -4.23
N PRO A 5 11.98 -17.19 -5.41
CA PRO A 5 11.13 -16.05 -5.76
C PRO A 5 9.63 -16.37 -5.58
N LEU A 6 9.22 -17.59 -5.93
CA LEU A 6 7.84 -18.08 -5.77
C LEU A 6 7.50 -18.42 -4.30
N ALA A 7 8.46 -18.91 -3.52
CA ALA A 7 8.28 -19.16 -2.09
C ALA A 7 8.14 -17.85 -1.28
N ALA A 8 8.90 -16.80 -1.62
CA ALA A 8 8.78 -15.49 -0.99
C ALA A 8 7.42 -14.81 -1.27
N GLU A 9 6.81 -15.09 -2.43
CA GLU A 9 5.46 -14.67 -2.81
C GLU A 9 4.35 -15.41 -2.04
N LEU A 10 4.58 -16.66 -1.62
CA LEU A 10 3.58 -17.53 -1.01
C LEU A 10 3.71 -17.72 0.51
N GLU A 11 4.85 -17.39 1.13
CA GLU A 11 5.12 -17.61 2.57
C GLU A 11 4.66 -16.46 3.50
N SER A 12 4.00 -15.42 2.98
CA SER A 12 3.39 -14.38 3.82
C SER A 12 2.12 -14.89 4.54
N PRO A 13 2.01 -14.78 5.88
CA PRO A 13 0.83 -15.21 6.65
C PRO A 13 -0.45 -14.43 6.34
N SER A 14 -0.38 -13.37 5.52
CA SER A 14 -1.53 -12.64 5.01
C SER A 14 -1.92 -13.19 3.62
N ARG A 15 -3.00 -13.97 3.62
CA ARG A 15 -3.84 -14.57 2.55
C ARG A 15 -4.06 -13.82 1.20
N TRP A 16 -3.10 -13.11 0.61
CA TRP A 16 -3.30 -12.44 -0.67
C TRP A 16 -2.06 -12.48 -1.59
N PRO A 17 -1.92 -13.48 -2.48
CA PRO A 17 -0.85 -13.49 -3.48
C PRO A 17 -1.40 -13.34 -4.92
N VAL A 18 -2.41 -12.51 -5.14
CA VAL A 18 -2.84 -12.14 -6.50
C VAL A 18 -3.06 -10.62 -6.56
N ILE A 19 -1.94 -9.90 -6.64
CA ILE A 19 -1.86 -8.44 -6.71
C ILE A 19 -2.31 -7.89 -8.09
N GLY A 20 -2.75 -8.79 -8.96
CA GLY A 20 -3.12 -8.51 -10.35
C GLY A 20 -4.23 -7.45 -10.49
N HIS A 21 -5.16 -7.44 -9.54
CA HIS A 21 -6.32 -6.57 -9.56
C HIS A 21 -6.01 -5.18 -8.99
N GLU A 22 -5.17 -5.06 -7.96
CA GLU A 22 -4.73 -3.80 -7.37
C GLU A 22 -3.93 -2.98 -8.37
N ALA A 23 -3.07 -3.62 -9.18
CA ALA A 23 -2.33 -2.93 -10.22
C ALA A 23 -3.26 -2.31 -11.28
N ALA A 24 -4.30 -3.06 -11.69
CA ALA A 24 -5.31 -2.57 -12.62
C ALA A 24 -6.17 -1.43 -12.00
N VAL A 25 -6.55 -1.56 -10.73
CA VAL A 25 -7.26 -0.52 -9.95
C VAL A 25 -6.45 0.76 -9.90
N ALA A 26 -5.16 0.67 -9.55
CA ALA A 26 -4.26 1.81 -9.48
C ALA A 26 -4.06 2.47 -10.84
N ALA A 27 -3.84 1.67 -11.90
CA ALA A 27 -3.63 2.17 -13.25
C ALA A 27 -4.85 2.87 -13.85
N LEU A 28 -6.06 2.39 -13.52
CA LEU A 28 -7.33 3.00 -13.94
C LEU A 28 -7.77 4.17 -13.04
N GLU A 29 -6.99 4.44 -11.99
CA GLU A 29 -7.25 5.45 -10.97
C GLU A 29 -8.63 5.30 -10.30
N LEU A 30 -8.98 4.06 -9.94
CA LEU A 30 -10.20 3.76 -9.19
C LEU A 30 -9.92 3.91 -7.69
N ASP A 31 -10.56 4.90 -7.05
CA ASP A 31 -10.32 5.18 -5.62
C ASP A 31 -11.22 4.35 -4.68
N ASN A 32 -12.43 4.03 -5.13
CA ASN A 32 -13.44 3.35 -4.33
C ASN A 32 -14.08 2.22 -5.14
N LEU A 33 -13.98 1.00 -4.63
CA LEU A 33 -14.63 -0.16 -5.23
C LEU A 33 -14.95 -1.22 -4.17
N TRP A 34 -15.89 -2.09 -4.52
CA TRP A 34 -16.16 -3.33 -3.79
C TRP A 34 -15.72 -4.49 -4.67
N LEU A 35 -14.94 -5.40 -4.09
CA LEU A 35 -14.52 -6.64 -4.72
C LEU A 35 -15.10 -7.79 -3.92
N GLU A 36 -15.99 -8.54 -4.54
CA GLU A 36 -16.56 -9.76 -3.97
C GLU A 36 -15.90 -10.97 -4.62
N VAL A 37 -15.37 -11.87 -3.79
CA VAL A 37 -14.67 -13.07 -4.22
C VAL A 37 -15.35 -14.27 -3.56
N ASP A 38 -15.89 -15.18 -4.37
CA ASP A 38 -16.42 -16.45 -3.92
C ASP A 38 -15.32 -17.52 -3.97
N GLY A 39 -14.49 -17.56 -2.93
CA GLY A 39 -13.34 -18.44 -2.84
C GLY A 39 -12.28 -17.92 -1.84
N PRO A 40 -11.25 -18.72 -1.55
CA PRO A 40 -10.19 -18.31 -0.63
C PRO A 40 -9.19 -17.32 -1.24
N GLU A 41 -9.16 -17.18 -2.56
CA GLU A 41 -8.18 -16.41 -3.33
C GLU A 41 -8.82 -15.76 -4.56
N VAL A 42 -8.25 -14.64 -5.02
CA VAL A 42 -8.64 -14.01 -6.29
C VAL A 42 -8.19 -14.91 -7.46
N PRO A 43 -8.98 -15.06 -8.53
CA PRO A 43 -8.58 -15.88 -9.67
C PRO A 43 -7.29 -15.37 -10.34
N ILE A 44 -6.31 -16.24 -10.58
CA ILE A 44 -5.05 -15.87 -11.27
C ILE A 44 -5.26 -15.49 -12.76
N ALA A 45 -6.41 -15.85 -13.34
CA ALA A 45 -6.74 -15.67 -14.75
C ALA A 45 -5.64 -16.23 -15.68
N ASP A 46 -5.03 -15.39 -16.52
CA ASP A 46 -3.92 -15.78 -17.41
C ASP A 46 -2.53 -15.45 -16.84
N GLY A 47 -2.45 -15.10 -15.55
CA GLY A 47 -1.22 -14.70 -14.88
C GLY A 47 -0.81 -13.26 -15.12
N SER A 48 -1.55 -12.49 -15.93
CA SER A 48 -1.27 -11.09 -16.19
C SER A 48 -2.30 -10.16 -15.52
N PHE A 49 -2.06 -8.85 -15.59
CA PHE A 49 -3.00 -7.84 -15.10
C PHE A 49 -4.13 -7.54 -16.10
N ARG A 50 -4.00 -8.03 -17.33
CA ARG A 50 -4.88 -7.69 -18.46
C ARG A 50 -6.35 -8.07 -18.23
N PRO A 51 -6.69 -9.28 -17.74
CA PRO A 51 -8.10 -9.64 -17.53
C PRO A 51 -8.81 -8.69 -16.57
N PHE A 52 -8.13 -8.28 -15.50
CA PHE A 52 -8.65 -7.31 -14.53
C PHE A 52 -8.75 -5.90 -15.11
N TYR A 53 -7.70 -5.46 -15.81
CA TYR A 53 -7.68 -4.16 -16.47
C TYR A 53 -8.83 -4.02 -17.48
N GLU A 54 -9.04 -5.02 -18.34
CA GLU A 54 -10.11 -4.99 -19.34
C GLU A 54 -11.49 -5.00 -18.69
N LEU A 55 -11.70 -5.82 -17.65
CA LEU A 55 -12.95 -5.89 -16.91
C LEU A 55 -13.29 -4.56 -16.22
N LEU A 56 -12.34 -3.99 -15.49
CA LEU A 56 -12.52 -2.72 -14.77
C LEU A 56 -12.68 -1.55 -15.74
N ARG A 57 -11.92 -1.53 -16.84
CA ARG A 57 -12.06 -0.51 -17.88
C ARG A 57 -13.43 -0.57 -18.56
N ALA A 58 -13.95 -1.77 -18.81
CA ALA A 58 -15.27 -1.96 -19.39
C ALA A 58 -16.40 -1.56 -18.42
N ALA A 59 -16.24 -1.82 -17.12
CA ALA A 59 -17.18 -1.37 -16.09
C ALA A 59 -17.25 0.16 -15.99
N GLY A 60 -16.14 0.84 -16.27
CA GLY A 60 -16.05 2.30 -16.27
C GLY A 60 -15.93 2.90 -14.87
N ARG A 61 -15.98 4.23 -14.78
CA ARG A 61 -15.82 4.98 -13.53
C ARG A 61 -16.93 6.01 -13.34
N VAL A 62 -17.32 6.24 -12.09
CA VAL A 62 -18.30 7.25 -11.69
C VAL A 62 -17.63 8.26 -10.77
N ALA A 63 -17.75 9.54 -11.09
CA ALA A 63 -17.23 10.61 -10.25
C ALA A 63 -18.08 10.77 -8.98
N GLN A 64 -17.45 10.84 -7.81
CA GLN A 64 -18.14 10.96 -6.53
C GLN A 64 -18.20 12.40 -5.98
N GLY A 65 -17.67 13.39 -6.72
CA GLY A 65 -17.69 14.80 -6.30
C GLY A 65 -16.73 15.14 -5.16
N VAL A 66 -15.87 14.20 -4.75
CA VAL A 66 -14.84 14.38 -3.72
C VAL A 66 -13.46 14.26 -4.39
N PRO A 67 -12.51 15.17 -4.09
CA PRO A 67 -11.15 15.05 -4.61
C PRO A 67 -10.48 13.75 -4.15
N ALA A 68 -9.80 13.07 -5.09
CA ALA A 68 -9.01 11.89 -4.76
C ALA A 68 -7.85 12.24 -3.81
N ARG A 69 -7.49 11.32 -2.93
CA ARG A 69 -6.30 11.46 -2.09
C ARG A 69 -5.06 11.26 -2.97
N VAL A 70 -4.20 12.27 -3.03
CA VAL A 70 -2.96 12.24 -3.80
C VAL A 70 -1.78 12.43 -2.85
N ALA A 71 -0.79 11.55 -2.95
CA ALA A 71 0.49 11.68 -2.26
C ALA A 71 1.60 12.04 -3.24
N ARG A 72 2.35 13.08 -2.87
CA ARG A 72 3.56 13.54 -3.57
C ARG A 72 4.63 13.75 -2.51
N PRO A 73 5.78 13.05 -2.58
CA PRO A 73 6.86 13.30 -1.63
C PRO A 73 7.37 14.74 -1.80
N ARG A 74 7.73 15.39 -0.69
CA ARG A 74 8.30 16.76 -0.73
C ARG A 74 9.78 16.75 -1.13
N SER A 75 10.47 15.66 -0.82
CA SER A 75 11.87 15.39 -1.13
C SER A 75 12.02 13.89 -1.40
N PRO A 76 13.09 13.45 -2.09
CA PRO A 76 13.32 12.03 -2.32
C PRO A 76 13.34 11.22 -1.01
N ILE A 77 12.68 10.07 -1.02
CA ILE A 77 12.68 9.09 0.08
C ILE A 77 13.42 7.85 -0.41
N ALA A 78 14.40 7.38 0.36
CA ALA A 78 15.08 6.13 0.09
C ALA A 78 14.62 5.07 1.09
N VAL A 79 14.33 3.87 0.60
CA VAL A 79 13.96 2.70 1.41
C VAL A 79 14.85 1.54 1.00
N ASP A 80 15.63 1.02 1.94
CA ASP A 80 16.34 -0.23 1.77
C ASP A 80 15.40 -1.39 2.14
N GLY A 81 15.24 -2.34 1.23
CA GLY A 81 14.46 -3.54 1.45
C GLY A 81 15.32 -4.76 1.81
N VAL A 82 14.64 -5.86 2.09
CA VAL A 82 15.29 -7.14 2.40
C VAL A 82 15.92 -7.74 1.13
N GLY A 83 16.98 -8.53 1.29
CA GLY A 83 17.64 -9.22 0.17
C GLY A 83 18.43 -8.28 -0.75
N GLY A 84 18.72 -7.05 -0.30
CA GLY A 84 19.42 -6.02 -1.08
C GLY A 84 18.54 -5.28 -2.08
N SER A 85 17.22 -5.44 -2.00
CA SER A 85 16.29 -4.58 -2.73
C SER A 85 16.42 -3.13 -2.25
N SER A 86 16.26 -2.15 -3.14
CA SER A 86 16.27 -0.74 -2.75
C SER A 86 15.31 0.07 -3.59
N TYR A 87 14.79 1.14 -2.99
CA TYR A 87 13.77 1.99 -3.59
C TYR A 87 14.10 3.45 -3.37
N VAL A 88 13.84 4.26 -4.40
CA VAL A 88 13.83 5.72 -4.30
C VAL A 88 12.49 6.22 -4.80
N LEU A 89 11.79 6.98 -3.97
CA LEU A 89 10.58 7.71 -4.33
C LEU A 89 10.91 9.19 -4.51
N ALA A 90 10.98 9.65 -5.74
CA ALA A 90 11.27 11.05 -6.08
C ALA A 90 9.99 11.82 -6.45
N PRO A 91 9.88 13.13 -6.17
CA PRO A 91 8.73 13.92 -6.58
C PRO A 91 8.58 13.97 -8.11
N ALA A 92 7.38 13.73 -8.63
CA ALA A 92 7.06 13.85 -10.05
C ALA A 92 5.60 14.30 -10.23
N ASP A 93 5.20 14.69 -11.44
CA ASP A 93 3.82 15.14 -11.71
C ASP A 93 2.85 13.99 -12.05
N SER A 94 3.39 12.78 -12.25
CA SER A 94 2.64 11.54 -12.52
C SER A 94 3.38 10.35 -11.92
N LEU A 95 2.70 9.22 -11.70
CA LEU A 95 3.36 7.97 -11.33
C LEU A 95 4.23 7.47 -12.50
N ARG A 96 5.51 7.28 -12.24
CA ARG A 96 6.45 6.56 -13.11
C ARG A 96 7.13 5.48 -12.27
N VAL A 97 7.30 4.29 -12.84
CA VAL A 97 8.06 3.22 -12.21
C VAL A 97 9.22 2.86 -13.13
N SER A 98 10.43 2.93 -12.59
CA SER A 98 11.65 2.37 -13.16
C SER A 98 12.06 1.19 -12.30
N ALA A 99 12.24 0.02 -12.91
CA ALA A 99 12.70 -1.16 -12.19
C ALA A 99 13.91 -1.77 -12.87
N THR A 100 14.86 -2.21 -12.06
CA THR A 100 15.88 -3.16 -12.48
C THR A 100 15.65 -4.48 -11.77
N ILE A 101 15.56 -5.57 -12.53
CA ILE A 101 15.57 -6.92 -12.00
C ILE A 101 16.89 -7.60 -12.33
N GLU A 102 17.31 -8.55 -11.51
CA GLU A 102 18.51 -9.34 -11.75
C GLU A 102 18.30 -10.76 -11.26
N PHE A 103 18.35 -11.70 -12.19
CA PHE A 103 18.20 -13.13 -11.92
C PHE A 103 19.37 -13.90 -12.51
N ASP A 104 19.83 -14.90 -11.77
CA ASP A 104 20.85 -15.86 -12.19
C ASP A 104 20.23 -16.92 -13.12
N HIS A 105 19.69 -16.46 -14.24
CA HIS A 105 19.02 -17.28 -15.25
C HIS A 105 19.39 -16.75 -16.64
N PRO A 106 19.76 -17.61 -17.61
CA PRO A 106 20.28 -17.20 -18.92
C PRO A 106 19.32 -16.30 -19.70
N LEU A 107 18.00 -16.51 -19.57
CA LEU A 107 16.98 -15.74 -20.28
C LEU A 107 16.61 -14.41 -19.59
N ILE A 108 16.70 -14.34 -18.26
CA ILE A 108 16.28 -13.13 -17.53
C ILE A 108 17.46 -12.17 -17.39
N ARG A 109 18.56 -12.63 -16.78
CA ARG A 109 19.74 -11.79 -16.48
C ARG A 109 19.34 -10.49 -15.78
N ARG A 110 20.09 -9.42 -16.00
CA ARG A 110 19.78 -8.07 -15.54
C ARG A 110 18.93 -7.37 -16.60
N GLN A 111 17.74 -6.91 -16.23
CA GLN A 111 16.84 -6.17 -17.11
C GLN A 111 16.45 -4.86 -16.46
N TYR A 112 16.23 -3.83 -17.28
CA TYR A 112 15.77 -2.52 -16.85
C TYR A 112 14.61 -2.07 -17.74
N ALA A 113 13.57 -1.51 -17.12
CA ALA A 113 12.51 -0.83 -17.85
C ALA A 113 11.98 0.37 -17.06
N SER A 114 11.35 1.32 -17.77
CA SER A 114 10.69 2.48 -17.15
C SER A 114 9.42 2.84 -17.90
N PHE A 115 8.31 2.88 -17.17
CA PHE A 115 6.99 3.21 -17.72
C PHE A 115 6.31 4.28 -16.88
N ARG A 116 5.56 5.17 -17.54
CA ARG A 116 4.55 5.98 -16.84
C ARG A 116 3.33 5.11 -16.63
N VAL A 117 2.69 5.29 -15.48
CA VAL A 117 1.50 4.52 -15.13
C VAL A 117 0.28 5.38 -15.42
N THR A 118 -0.12 5.37 -16.68
CA THR A 118 -1.40 5.92 -17.15
C THR A 118 -2.32 4.77 -17.56
N PRO A 119 -3.65 4.96 -17.61
CA PRO A 119 -4.57 3.93 -18.08
C PRO A 119 -4.18 3.35 -19.43
N GLU A 120 -3.71 4.18 -20.36
CA GLU A 120 -3.33 3.78 -21.72
C GLU A 120 -1.99 3.05 -21.76
N GLU A 121 -0.95 3.61 -21.13
CA GLU A 121 0.40 3.04 -21.15
C GLU A 121 0.44 1.74 -20.33
N PHE A 122 -0.23 1.68 -19.18
CA PHE A 122 -0.37 0.44 -18.43
C PHE A 122 -1.08 -0.63 -19.25
N GLY A 123 -2.20 -0.31 -19.89
CA GLY A 123 -2.96 -1.27 -20.70
C GLY A 123 -2.17 -1.87 -21.86
N ALA A 124 -1.32 -1.06 -22.52
CA ALA A 124 -0.52 -1.50 -23.65
C ALA A 124 0.78 -2.22 -23.24
N GLU A 125 1.49 -1.68 -22.24
CA GLU A 125 2.88 -2.02 -21.97
C GLU A 125 3.05 -2.94 -20.75
N ILE A 126 2.16 -2.89 -19.77
CA ILE A 126 2.32 -3.60 -18.49
C ILE A 126 1.25 -4.69 -18.33
N ALA A 127 0.00 -4.36 -18.62
CA ALA A 127 -1.14 -5.21 -18.33
C ALA A 127 -1.01 -6.63 -18.92
N PRO A 128 -0.51 -6.83 -20.16
CA PRO A 128 -0.37 -8.16 -20.72
C PRO A 128 0.79 -8.99 -20.15
N ALA A 129 1.67 -8.42 -19.31
CA ALA A 129 2.85 -9.12 -18.80
C ALA A 129 2.47 -10.16 -17.73
N ARG A 130 2.77 -11.43 -17.99
CA ARG A 130 2.42 -12.54 -17.11
C ARG A 130 3.43 -12.76 -15.99
N THR A 131 2.94 -13.32 -14.89
CA THR A 131 3.78 -13.85 -13.81
C THR A 131 4.65 -14.98 -14.32
N PHE A 132 5.73 -15.25 -13.60
CA PHE A 132 6.71 -16.25 -13.99
C PHE A 132 7.28 -17.00 -12.80
N GLY A 133 7.68 -18.24 -13.06
CA GLY A 133 8.24 -19.13 -12.05
C GLY A 133 9.18 -20.16 -12.64
N PHE A 134 9.92 -20.83 -11.77
CA PHE A 134 10.84 -21.90 -12.16
C PHE A 134 10.18 -23.26 -11.97
N LEU A 135 10.36 -24.17 -12.94
CA LEU A 135 9.74 -25.50 -12.95
C LEU A 135 10.09 -26.31 -11.69
N ALA A 136 11.37 -26.30 -11.30
CA ALA A 136 11.83 -27.01 -10.11
C ALA A 136 11.15 -26.50 -8.82
N GLU A 137 10.93 -25.18 -8.72
CA GLU A 137 10.25 -24.57 -7.57
C GLU A 137 8.75 -24.89 -7.57
N ALA A 138 8.11 -24.90 -8.74
CA ALA A 138 6.71 -25.25 -8.88
C ALA A 138 6.44 -26.71 -8.46
N GLU A 139 7.34 -27.63 -8.80
CA GLU A 139 7.26 -29.05 -8.37
C GLU A 139 7.39 -29.19 -6.84
N GLU A 140 8.33 -28.46 -6.23
CA GLU A 140 8.52 -28.45 -4.77
C GLU A 140 7.28 -27.88 -4.04
N LEU A 141 6.75 -26.75 -4.53
CA LEU A 141 5.57 -26.11 -3.94
C LEU A 141 4.33 -27.00 -4.03
N ARG A 142 4.12 -27.66 -5.18
CA ARG A 142 3.02 -28.63 -5.35
C ARG A 142 3.16 -29.81 -4.39
N ALA A 143 4.37 -30.30 -4.15
CA ALA A 143 4.61 -31.36 -3.17
C ALA A 143 4.25 -30.92 -1.73
N ARG A 144 4.29 -29.61 -1.44
CA ARG A 144 3.85 -28.99 -0.18
C ARG A 144 2.37 -28.59 -0.18
N GLY A 145 1.62 -28.87 -1.24
CA GLY A 145 0.21 -28.48 -1.38
C GLY A 145 -0.02 -27.00 -1.74
N LEU A 146 1.02 -26.30 -2.21
CA LEU A 146 0.99 -24.90 -2.66
C LEU A 146 1.01 -24.81 -4.19
N ALA A 147 0.68 -23.65 -4.75
CA ALA A 147 0.71 -23.40 -6.20
C ALA A 147 -0.06 -24.42 -7.06
N LEU A 148 -1.11 -25.02 -6.50
CA LEU A 148 -1.90 -26.09 -7.14
C LEU A 148 -2.63 -25.63 -8.41
N GLY A 149 -2.92 -24.32 -8.51
CA GLY A 149 -3.58 -23.71 -9.67
C GLY A 149 -2.65 -23.25 -10.78
N VAL A 150 -1.32 -23.32 -10.60
CA VAL A 150 -0.36 -22.83 -11.61
C VAL A 150 -0.32 -23.78 -12.80
N SER A 151 -0.39 -23.25 -14.01
CA SER A 151 -0.28 -23.96 -15.29
C SER A 151 0.47 -23.10 -16.32
N PHE A 152 0.79 -23.68 -17.48
CA PHE A 152 1.36 -22.92 -18.60
C PHE A 152 0.40 -21.87 -19.19
N ASP A 153 -0.90 -21.98 -18.90
CA ASP A 153 -1.90 -21.01 -19.36
C ASP A 153 -1.92 -19.75 -18.50
N ASN A 154 -1.40 -19.81 -17.27
CA ASN A 154 -1.47 -18.72 -16.29
C ASN A 154 -0.13 -18.32 -15.68
N ALA A 155 0.99 -18.85 -16.17
CA ALA A 155 2.33 -18.43 -15.79
C ALA A 155 3.36 -18.74 -16.89
N ILE A 156 4.40 -17.92 -16.97
CA ILE A 156 5.60 -18.25 -17.72
C ILE A 156 6.43 -19.20 -16.86
N VAL A 157 6.66 -20.42 -17.33
CA VAL A 157 7.45 -21.41 -16.61
C VAL A 157 8.83 -21.52 -17.24
N LEU A 158 9.86 -21.39 -16.41
CA LEU A 158 11.27 -21.45 -16.80
C LEU A 158 11.89 -22.77 -16.34
N ASP A 159 12.70 -23.39 -17.19
CA ASP A 159 13.59 -24.48 -16.80
C ASP A 159 15.00 -23.92 -16.52
N ALA A 160 16.05 -24.75 -16.56
CA ALA A 160 17.41 -24.30 -16.32
C ALA A 160 18.01 -23.47 -17.48
N ASP A 161 17.49 -23.67 -18.70
CA ASP A 161 18.09 -23.19 -19.94
C ASP A 161 17.24 -22.11 -20.62
N GLY A 162 15.94 -22.02 -20.34
CA GLY A 162 15.03 -21.07 -20.98
C GLY A 162 13.56 -21.24 -20.60
N LEU A 163 12.67 -21.06 -21.58
CA LEU A 163 11.23 -21.26 -21.43
C LEU A 163 10.92 -22.76 -21.48
N ALA A 164 10.22 -23.26 -20.46
CA ALA A 164 9.76 -24.65 -20.46
C ALA A 164 8.64 -24.89 -21.51
N ALA A 165 7.83 -23.87 -21.81
CA ALA A 165 6.86 -23.89 -22.90
C ALA A 165 6.44 -22.48 -23.35
N GLY A 166 5.89 -22.40 -24.56
CA GLY A 166 5.28 -21.17 -25.09
C GLY A 166 6.30 -20.12 -25.53
N ALA A 167 5.85 -18.86 -25.59
CA ALA A 167 6.65 -17.71 -25.96
C ALA A 167 6.33 -16.52 -25.06
N LEU A 168 7.25 -15.57 -24.97
CA LEU A 168 7.02 -14.30 -24.30
C LEU A 168 6.13 -13.40 -25.16
N ARG A 169 5.26 -12.61 -24.51
CA ARG A 169 4.47 -11.54 -25.12
C ARG A 169 5.34 -10.30 -25.38
N PHE A 170 6.38 -10.12 -24.56
CA PHE A 170 7.36 -9.05 -24.68
C PHE A 170 8.79 -9.61 -24.49
N PRO A 171 9.81 -9.07 -25.19
CA PRO A 171 11.20 -9.47 -24.92
C PRO A 171 11.64 -9.27 -23.47
N ASP A 172 11.04 -8.28 -22.79
CA ASP A 172 11.29 -7.85 -21.42
C ASP A 172 10.06 -8.10 -20.50
N GLU A 173 9.29 -9.16 -20.77
CA GLU A 173 8.04 -9.47 -20.03
C GLU A 173 8.25 -9.63 -18.52
N PHE A 174 9.40 -10.16 -18.08
CA PHE A 174 9.72 -10.36 -16.66
C PHE A 174 9.82 -9.04 -15.87
N VAL A 175 10.52 -8.04 -16.40
CA VAL A 175 10.64 -6.73 -15.73
C VAL A 175 9.33 -5.94 -15.81
N ARG A 176 8.56 -6.10 -16.90
CA ARG A 176 7.21 -5.52 -17.02
C ARG A 176 6.28 -6.08 -15.95
N HIS A 177 6.29 -7.39 -15.73
CA HIS A 177 5.49 -8.02 -14.68
C HIS A 177 5.89 -7.49 -13.30
N LYS A 178 7.20 -7.44 -12.99
CA LYS A 178 7.67 -6.89 -11.71
C LYS A 178 7.36 -5.41 -11.53
N ILE A 179 7.28 -4.61 -12.60
CA ILE A 179 6.75 -3.24 -12.54
C ILE A 179 5.25 -3.25 -12.21
N GLY A 180 4.47 -4.16 -12.80
CA GLY A 180 3.06 -4.34 -12.45
C GLY A 180 2.86 -4.71 -10.97
N ASP A 181 3.70 -5.60 -10.42
CA ASP A 181 3.72 -5.95 -8.99
C ASP A 181 3.98 -4.71 -8.12
N VAL A 182 4.99 -3.90 -8.45
CA VAL A 182 5.29 -2.63 -7.76
C VAL A 182 4.08 -1.71 -7.80
N VAL A 183 3.40 -1.58 -8.94
CA VAL A 183 2.21 -0.73 -9.07
C VAL A 183 1.07 -1.22 -8.18
N GLY A 184 0.80 -2.52 -8.16
CA GLY A 184 -0.27 -3.10 -7.35
C GLY A 184 0.01 -3.01 -5.85
N ASP A 185 1.23 -3.32 -5.41
CA ASP A 185 1.61 -3.21 -4.00
C ASP A 185 1.55 -1.77 -3.48
N LEU A 186 1.96 -0.80 -4.30
CA LEU A 186 1.88 0.63 -3.95
C LEU A 186 0.44 1.15 -3.87
N ALA A 187 -0.52 0.50 -4.54
CA ALA A 187 -1.94 0.83 -4.42
C ALA A 187 -2.45 0.71 -2.98
N LEU A 188 -1.85 -0.19 -2.20
CA LEU A 188 -2.20 -0.43 -0.80
C LEU A 188 -1.87 0.75 0.12
N ALA A 189 -1.14 1.77 -0.37
CA ALA A 189 -0.97 3.04 0.34
C ALA A 189 -2.29 3.84 0.48
N GLY A 190 -3.35 3.48 -0.26
CA GLY A 190 -4.67 4.10 -0.14
C GLY A 190 -4.74 5.54 -0.65
N CYS A 191 -3.85 5.89 -1.58
CA CYS A 191 -3.81 7.18 -2.26
C CYS A 191 -3.19 7.04 -3.66
N ARG A 192 -3.52 7.96 -4.56
CA ARG A 192 -2.86 8.08 -5.87
C ARG A 192 -1.45 8.66 -5.69
N LEU A 193 -0.50 8.24 -6.51
CA LEU A 193 0.89 8.68 -6.41
C LEU A 193 1.28 9.67 -7.52
N GLN A 194 1.93 10.75 -7.11
CA GLN A 194 2.64 11.68 -7.99
C GLN A 194 4.13 11.61 -7.67
N ALA A 195 4.78 10.57 -8.19
CA ALA A 195 6.16 10.26 -7.88
C ALA A 195 6.82 9.38 -8.96
N HIS A 196 8.14 9.47 -9.06
CA HIS A 196 8.95 8.51 -9.77
C HIS A 196 9.53 7.52 -8.77
N VAL A 197 9.08 6.26 -8.86
CA VAL A 197 9.63 5.13 -8.12
C VAL A 197 10.79 4.55 -8.93
N VAL A 198 11.96 4.46 -8.34
CA VAL A 198 13.11 3.73 -8.88
C VAL A 198 13.36 2.54 -7.94
N ALA A 199 13.21 1.33 -8.45
CA ALA A 199 13.35 0.09 -7.69
C ALA A 199 14.49 -0.77 -8.25
N GLU A 200 15.39 -1.21 -7.38
CA GLU A 200 16.44 -2.18 -7.69
C GLU A 200 16.09 -3.50 -7.01
N ARG A 201 16.00 -4.59 -7.79
CA ARG A 201 15.61 -5.93 -7.36
C ARG A 201 14.31 -5.91 -6.52
N PRO A 202 13.19 -5.40 -7.08
CA PRO A 202 11.94 -5.25 -6.35
C PRO A 202 11.39 -6.58 -5.82
N SER A 203 10.68 -6.51 -4.71
CA SER A 203 10.02 -7.63 -4.01
C SER A 203 8.78 -7.15 -3.30
N HIS A 204 7.77 -8.01 -3.10
CA HIS A 204 6.55 -7.60 -2.40
C HIS A 204 6.81 -7.05 -1.00
N ALA A 205 7.72 -7.68 -0.24
CA ALA A 205 8.12 -7.16 1.07
C ALA A 205 8.68 -5.73 1.01
N GLY A 206 9.54 -5.44 0.02
CA GLY A 206 10.09 -4.10 -0.19
C GLY A 206 9.05 -3.10 -0.70
N ASN A 207 8.20 -3.51 -1.64
CA ASN A 207 7.12 -2.69 -2.16
C ASN A 207 6.13 -2.29 -1.06
N LEU A 208 5.74 -3.24 -0.21
CA LEU A 208 4.86 -3.01 0.95
C LEU A 208 5.51 -2.11 2.00
N ALA A 209 6.82 -2.24 2.23
CA ALA A 209 7.55 -1.32 3.11
C ALA A 209 7.51 0.12 2.58
N LEU A 210 7.71 0.31 1.26
CA LEU A 210 7.57 1.61 0.62
C LEU A 210 6.13 2.13 0.68
N ALA A 211 5.12 1.29 0.43
CA ALA A 211 3.70 1.66 0.52
C ALA A 211 3.33 2.15 1.93
N ARG A 212 3.86 1.50 2.98
CA ARG A 212 3.67 1.94 4.38
C ARG A 212 4.30 3.29 4.66
N GLU A 213 5.51 3.53 4.18
CA GLU A 213 6.20 4.81 4.33
C GLU A 213 5.43 5.93 3.62
N ILE A 214 4.94 5.67 2.40
CA ILE A 214 4.06 6.57 1.68
C ILE A 214 2.80 6.85 2.49
N ALA A 215 2.11 5.82 2.98
CA ALA A 215 0.87 5.99 3.75
C ALA A 215 1.10 6.83 5.02
N ALA A 216 2.24 6.64 5.70
CA ALA A 216 2.63 7.42 6.87
C ALA A 216 2.84 8.91 6.55
N GLN A 217 3.39 9.23 5.37
CA GLN A 217 3.58 10.61 4.91
C GLN A 217 2.34 11.23 4.24
N ALA A 218 1.50 10.39 3.63
CA ALA A 218 0.26 10.75 2.94
C ALA A 218 -0.93 10.89 3.88
N ALA A 219 -0.85 10.34 5.10
CA ALA A 219 -1.74 10.72 6.18
C ALA A 219 -1.48 12.21 6.46
N PRO A 220 -2.42 13.12 6.16
CA PRO A 220 -2.36 14.39 6.85
C PRO A 220 -2.51 14.02 8.33
N ALA A 221 -1.56 14.41 9.19
CA ALA A 221 -1.97 14.73 10.55
C ALA A 221 -3.17 15.66 10.36
N PRO A 222 -4.38 15.31 10.85
CA PRO A 222 -5.55 16.14 10.61
C PRO A 222 -5.16 17.56 11.00
N ARG A 223 -5.25 18.51 10.05
CA ARG A 223 -5.00 19.90 10.41
C ARG A 223 -6.03 20.23 11.47
N PRO A 224 -5.59 20.63 12.67
CA PRO A 224 -6.54 20.91 13.72
C PRO A 224 -7.47 22.03 13.25
N ILE A 225 -8.77 21.81 13.31
CA ILE A 225 -9.77 22.89 13.18
C ILE A 225 -9.53 23.88 14.33
N VAL A 226 -9.21 23.34 15.50
CA VAL A 226 -8.84 24.10 16.70
C VAL A 226 -7.61 23.45 17.32
N ASP A 227 -6.53 24.21 17.48
CA ASP A 227 -5.32 23.78 18.17
C ASP A 227 -5.36 24.11 19.67
N ILE A 228 -4.34 23.67 20.40
CA ILE A 228 -4.26 23.87 21.86
C ILE A 228 -4.31 25.35 22.27
N GLN A 229 -3.74 26.25 21.47
CA GLN A 229 -3.72 27.68 21.80
C GLN A 229 -5.13 28.26 21.79
N LYS A 230 -5.93 27.84 20.81
CA LYS A 230 -7.32 28.25 20.70
C LYS A 230 -8.21 27.51 21.72
N ILE A 231 -7.98 26.23 22.00
CA ILE A 231 -8.66 25.49 23.08
C ILE A 231 -8.45 26.18 24.44
N MET A 232 -7.23 26.63 24.74
CA MET A 232 -6.92 27.34 26.00
C MET A 232 -7.68 28.66 26.18
N GLN A 233 -8.20 29.26 25.09
CA GLN A 233 -9.03 30.46 25.15
C GLN A 233 -10.48 30.13 25.50
N TYR A 234 -10.97 28.93 25.11
CA TYR A 234 -12.34 28.49 25.36
C TYR A 234 -12.49 27.73 26.67
N LEU A 235 -11.56 26.84 26.98
CA LEU A 235 -11.58 26.05 28.20
C LEU A 235 -10.71 26.71 29.28
N PRO A 236 -11.21 26.79 30.53
CA PRO A 236 -10.41 27.30 31.65
C PRO A 236 -9.33 26.31 32.10
N HIS A 237 -9.43 25.04 31.70
CA HIS A 237 -8.49 23.97 32.07
C HIS A 237 -7.06 24.30 31.66
N ARG A 238 -6.10 23.92 32.49
CA ARG A 238 -4.65 24.05 32.24
C ARG A 238 -3.96 22.76 32.66
N TYR A 239 -2.71 22.58 32.22
CA TYR A 239 -1.88 21.47 32.67
C TYR A 239 -1.93 21.33 34.21
N PRO A 240 -2.09 20.10 34.75
CA PRO A 240 -2.14 18.81 34.05
C PRO A 240 -3.55 18.37 33.59
N MET A 241 -4.57 19.20 33.78
CA MET A 241 -5.99 18.85 33.56
C MET A 241 -6.58 19.38 32.26
N LEU A 242 -5.83 20.08 31.41
CA LEU A 242 -6.21 20.29 30.02
C LEU A 242 -5.79 19.07 29.21
N LEU A 243 -6.74 18.21 28.85
CA LEU A 243 -6.45 16.89 28.30
C LEU A 243 -6.62 16.84 26.78
N VAL A 244 -7.39 17.74 26.18
CA VAL A 244 -7.62 17.74 24.72
C VAL A 244 -6.56 18.60 24.04
N ASP A 245 -5.83 18.04 23.07
CA ASP A 245 -4.75 18.77 22.38
C ASP A 245 -5.25 19.53 21.16
N ARG A 246 -6.27 18.98 20.47
CA ARG A 246 -6.82 19.56 19.24
C ARG A 246 -8.19 18.99 18.88
N ILE A 247 -8.95 19.75 18.10
CA ILE A 247 -10.19 19.32 17.43
C ILE A 247 -9.92 19.08 15.95
N VAL A 248 -10.40 17.95 15.42
CA VAL A 248 -10.17 17.51 14.03
C VAL A 248 -11.44 17.40 13.19
N GLU A 249 -12.61 17.31 13.84
CA GLU A 249 -13.93 17.40 13.20
C GLU A 249 -14.87 18.22 14.08
N PHE A 250 -15.74 19.02 13.45
CA PHE A 250 -16.76 19.81 14.13
C PHE A 250 -17.99 19.99 13.24
N GLU A 251 -19.15 19.57 13.74
CA GLU A 251 -20.48 19.84 13.20
C GLU A 251 -21.34 20.41 14.33
N ALA A 252 -21.64 21.70 14.24
CA ALA A 252 -22.35 22.47 15.28
C ALA A 252 -23.61 21.74 15.77
N GLY A 253 -23.74 21.61 17.09
CA GLY A 253 -24.86 20.94 17.76
C GLY A 253 -25.02 19.44 17.49
N LYS A 254 -24.12 18.78 16.76
CA LYS A 254 -24.27 17.37 16.34
C LYS A 254 -23.07 16.48 16.65
N ARG A 255 -21.86 16.89 16.26
CA ARG A 255 -20.67 16.04 16.33
C ARG A 255 -19.41 16.86 16.51
N ILE A 256 -18.51 16.36 17.34
CA ILE A 256 -17.14 16.89 17.47
C ILE A 256 -16.19 15.71 17.64
N VAL A 257 -14.96 15.83 17.14
CA VAL A 257 -13.89 14.87 17.39
C VAL A 257 -12.65 15.61 17.88
N GLY A 258 -12.22 15.27 19.08
CA GLY A 258 -10.97 15.75 19.67
C GLY A 258 -9.90 14.66 19.73
N ILE A 259 -8.64 15.08 19.74
CA ILE A 259 -7.48 14.19 19.92
C ILE A 259 -6.81 14.54 21.26
N LYS A 260 -6.56 13.49 22.06
CA LYS A 260 -5.66 13.49 23.22
C LYS A 260 -4.49 12.55 22.94
N ASN A 261 -3.30 13.11 22.79
CA ASN A 261 -2.05 12.40 22.62
C ASN A 261 -1.54 11.95 23.99
N VAL A 262 -1.38 10.64 24.14
CA VAL A 262 -0.93 10.02 25.39
C VAL A 262 0.50 9.53 25.20
N THR A 263 1.38 9.91 26.10
CA THR A 263 2.79 9.50 26.13
C THR A 263 3.12 8.82 27.44
N ILE A 264 4.10 7.91 27.46
CA ILE A 264 4.55 7.21 28.67
C ILE A 264 5.00 8.16 29.79
N ASN A 265 5.33 9.41 29.45
CA ASN A 265 5.76 10.45 30.39
C ASN A 265 4.60 11.14 31.15
N GLU A 266 3.34 10.77 30.92
CA GLU A 266 2.20 11.36 31.63
C GLU A 266 2.24 11.05 33.14
N PRO A 267 1.93 12.03 34.02
CA PRO A 267 2.15 11.92 35.46
C PRO A 267 1.31 10.80 36.12
N PHE A 268 0.13 10.49 35.57
CA PHE A 268 -0.74 9.47 36.10
C PHE A 268 -0.23 8.04 35.88
N PHE A 269 0.68 7.79 34.93
CA PHE A 269 1.25 6.46 34.72
C PHE A 269 2.21 6.03 35.82
N GLN A 270 2.75 6.96 36.61
CA GLN A 270 3.64 6.63 37.73
C GLN A 270 2.90 5.96 38.90
N GLY A 271 1.60 6.20 39.06
CA GLY A 271 0.85 5.78 40.25
C GLY A 271 -0.48 5.07 40.02
N HIS A 272 -1.06 5.11 38.81
CA HIS A 272 -2.35 4.48 38.55
C HIS A 272 -2.27 2.95 38.53
N TYR A 273 -1.33 2.39 37.77
CA TYR A 273 -0.98 0.96 37.79
C TYR A 273 0.54 0.80 37.60
N PRO A 274 1.32 0.58 38.69
CA PRO A 274 2.77 0.42 38.59
C PRO A 274 3.16 -0.70 37.62
N GLY A 275 4.05 -0.39 36.66
CA GLY A 275 4.50 -1.33 35.63
C GLY A 275 3.54 -1.55 34.46
N HIS A 276 2.33 -0.97 34.50
CA HIS A 276 1.32 -1.10 33.46
C HIS A 276 0.75 0.27 33.08
N PRO A 277 1.18 0.89 31.97
CA PRO A 277 0.77 2.24 31.60
C PRO A 277 -0.68 2.27 31.07
N ILE A 278 -1.63 2.17 31.99
CA ILE A 278 -3.07 2.20 31.73
C ILE A 278 -3.60 3.58 32.07
N MET A 279 -4.25 4.25 31.13
CA MET A 279 -4.81 5.59 31.36
C MET A 279 -6.04 5.46 32.27
N PRO A 280 -6.16 6.28 33.34
CA PRO A 280 -7.35 6.28 34.18
C PRO A 280 -8.63 6.52 33.38
N GLY A 281 -9.64 5.67 33.55
CA GLY A 281 -10.92 5.81 32.87
C GLY A 281 -11.60 7.15 33.15
N VAL A 282 -11.41 7.70 34.34
CA VAL A 282 -11.89 9.04 34.71
C VAL A 282 -11.26 10.16 33.89
N LEU A 283 -9.99 10.02 33.46
CA LEU A 283 -9.32 11.01 32.60
C LEU A 283 -9.76 10.87 31.14
N ILE A 284 -10.12 9.66 30.69
CA ILE A 284 -10.73 9.46 29.37
C ILE A 284 -12.09 10.18 29.33
N ILE A 285 -12.92 9.97 30.37
CA ILE A 285 -14.23 10.63 30.49
C ILE A 285 -14.06 12.16 30.59
N GLU A 286 -13.09 12.64 31.36
CA GLU A 286 -12.78 14.09 31.45
C GLU A 286 -12.37 14.68 30.10
N ALA A 287 -11.52 14.00 29.33
CA ALA A 287 -11.15 14.43 27.98
C ALA A 287 -12.39 14.48 27.06
N MET A 288 -13.28 13.49 27.15
CA MET A 288 -14.55 13.48 26.42
C MET A 288 -15.46 14.65 26.85
N ALA A 289 -15.50 14.98 28.14
CA ALA A 289 -16.28 16.09 28.67
C ALA A 289 -15.75 17.45 28.16
N GLN A 290 -14.43 17.63 28.09
CA GLN A 290 -13.80 18.82 27.52
C GLN A 290 -14.13 18.99 26.03
N VAL A 291 -14.05 17.91 25.25
CA VAL A 291 -14.48 17.90 23.84
C VAL A 291 -15.98 18.23 23.74
N GLY A 292 -16.83 17.63 24.57
CA GLY A 292 -18.26 17.91 24.61
C GLY A 292 -18.59 19.36 24.98
N GLY A 293 -17.84 19.95 25.91
CA GLY A 293 -17.97 21.37 26.29
C GLY A 293 -17.70 22.30 25.12
N LEU A 294 -16.66 22.02 24.32
CA LEU A 294 -16.37 22.77 23.09
C LEU A 294 -17.50 22.66 22.05
N LEU A 295 -18.16 21.51 21.97
CA LEU A 295 -19.35 21.34 21.11
C LEU A 295 -20.52 22.22 21.55
N LEU A 296 -20.78 22.31 22.85
CA LEU A 296 -21.91 23.07 23.40
C LEU A 296 -21.71 24.59 23.35
N MET A 297 -20.46 25.06 23.35
CA MET A 297 -20.15 26.48 23.32
C MET A 297 -20.24 27.10 21.90
N ASP A 298 -20.50 26.29 20.86
CA ASP A 298 -20.39 26.68 19.43
C ASP A 298 -19.06 27.42 19.13
N ALA A 299 -18.02 27.09 19.89
CA ALA A 299 -16.81 27.89 20.01
C ALA A 299 -15.65 27.30 19.20
N VAL A 300 -15.90 26.86 17.97
CA VAL A 300 -14.87 26.24 17.11
C VAL A 300 -14.72 27.02 15.81
#